data_AF-A0A9P5HKS3-F1
#
_entry.id   AF-A0A9P5HKS3-F1
#
_cell.length_a   1.000
_cell.length_b   1.000
_cell.length_c   1.000
_cell.angle_alpha   90.00
_cell.angle_beta   90.00
_cell.angle_gamma   90.00
#
_symmetry.space_group_name_H-M   'P 1'
#
loop_
_entity.id
_entity.type
_entity.pdbx_description
1 polymer ?
#
loop_
_entity_poly.entity_id
_entity_poly.type
_entity_poly.pdbx_seq_one_letter_code
_entity_poly.pdbx_strand_id
1 'polypeptide(L)'
;MYPSMYLWAWIIVGANALACLIPKDTTEKPVFAHYMVGTVENEHCRKDIVDAQNLGIDAFAVNFNQYASWSNTTVDRLFDNADELGFKIFFSFDMSGSYFSDPGQYAEYLGRYLTRTSYYTYKDVPLLSTFGGELVTGDQWKGLRNEIGNILIIPSFYEATPSSTFFNEYSELDGIFNWNSWPKVTDGKVVVSAADDITFQTAAKSAKAKRILNFALSRY
;
A
#
# COMPACT_ATOMS: atom_id res chain seq x y z
N MET A 1 -17.01 -7.57 -25.77
CA MET A 1 -16.92 -6.10 -25.68
C MET A 1 -16.96 -5.76 -24.20
N TYR A 2 -15.78 -5.68 -23.55
CA TYR A 2 -15.71 -5.45 -22.11
C TYR A 2 -16.08 -4.00 -21.82
N PRO A 3 -17.03 -3.72 -20.91
CA PRO A 3 -17.32 -2.36 -20.51
C PRO A 3 -16.11 -1.81 -19.75
N SER A 4 -15.74 -0.58 -20.11
CA SER A 4 -14.75 0.27 -19.45
C SER A 4 -14.88 0.20 -17.93
N MET A 5 -13.80 -0.24 -17.28
CA MET A 5 -13.72 -0.28 -15.82
C MET A 5 -13.53 1.14 -15.30
N TYR A 6 -14.42 1.54 -14.39
CA TYR A 6 -14.47 2.87 -13.80
C TYR A 6 -13.20 3.16 -12.99
N LEU A 7 -12.56 4.27 -13.35
CA LEU A 7 -11.52 4.93 -12.58
C LEU A 7 -12.10 5.33 -11.21
N TRP A 8 -11.69 4.67 -10.13
CA TRP A 8 -11.89 5.19 -8.77
C TRP A 8 -10.57 5.80 -8.30
N ALA A 9 -10.25 6.97 -8.83
CA ALA A 9 -9.24 7.87 -8.29
C ALA A 9 -9.94 9.20 -8.00
N TRP A 10 -10.36 9.41 -6.76
CA TRP A 10 -10.74 10.75 -6.33
C TRP A 10 -9.47 11.51 -5.98
N ILE A 11 -8.97 12.32 -6.92
CA ILE A 11 -8.14 13.47 -6.61
C ILE A 11 -9.06 14.70 -6.73
N ILE A 12 -9.52 15.23 -5.59
CA ILE A 12 -10.16 16.54 -5.53
C ILE A 12 -9.06 17.56 -5.22
N VAL A 13 -8.85 18.51 -6.13
CA VAL A 13 -7.98 19.68 -5.96
C VAL A 13 -8.84 20.90 -5.63
N GLY A 14 -8.47 21.64 -4.59
CA GLY A 14 -8.91 23.02 -4.29
C GLY A 14 -9.79 23.12 -3.03
N ALA A 15 -9.48 23.94 -2.01
CA ALA A 15 -8.93 25.29 -2.10
C ALA A 15 -8.00 25.68 -0.92
N ASN A 16 -6.96 26.45 -1.27
CA ASN A 16 -6.21 27.41 -0.44
C ASN A 16 -5.59 26.91 0.88
N ALA A 17 -4.35 26.43 0.79
CA ALA A 17 -3.36 26.75 1.81
C ALA A 17 -2.01 27.03 1.12
N LEU A 18 -1.49 28.23 1.33
CA LEU A 18 -0.12 28.60 1.01
C LEU A 18 0.81 27.62 1.76
N ALA A 19 1.34 26.61 1.09
CA ALA A 19 2.38 25.78 1.65
C ALA A 19 3.70 26.56 1.57
N CYS A 20 4.08 27.16 2.70
CA CYS A 20 5.47 27.56 2.91
C CYS A 20 6.32 26.29 2.84
N LEU A 21 7.31 26.26 1.95
CA LEU A 21 8.30 25.20 1.83
C LEU A 21 9.11 25.11 3.14
N ILE A 22 8.62 24.31 4.08
CA ILE A 22 9.36 23.91 5.27
C ILE A 22 9.98 22.54 4.97
N PRO A 23 11.31 22.37 5.10
CA PRO A 23 11.96 21.07 4.95
C PRO A 23 11.33 20.03 5.90
N LYS A 24 11.01 18.85 5.37
CA LYS A 24 10.40 17.73 6.12
C LYS A 24 11.38 17.22 7.17
N ASP A 25 10.96 17.21 8.44
CA ASP A 25 11.75 16.66 9.56
C ASP A 25 11.67 15.13 9.58
N THR A 26 12.76 14.47 9.98
CA THR A 26 12.97 13.00 9.98
C THR A 26 12.11 12.24 11.01
N THR A 27 11.22 12.94 11.71
CA THR A 27 10.30 12.43 12.73
C THR A 27 8.87 12.21 12.20
N GLU A 28 8.59 12.58 10.95
CA GLU A 28 7.27 12.51 10.36
C GLU A 28 6.91 11.09 9.88
N LYS A 29 5.65 10.69 10.08
CA LYS A 29 5.16 9.37 9.63
C LYS A 29 5.12 9.35 8.11
N PRO A 30 5.54 8.24 7.47
CA PRO A 30 5.50 8.15 6.01
C PRO A 30 4.05 8.16 5.50
N VAL A 31 3.82 8.86 4.40
CA VAL A 31 2.51 8.98 3.73
C VAL A 31 2.56 8.22 2.42
N PHE A 32 1.59 7.32 2.21
CA PHE A 32 1.52 6.51 1.00
C PHE A 32 0.22 6.74 0.26
N ALA A 33 0.29 6.71 -1.07
CA ALA A 33 -0.89 6.66 -1.93
C ALA A 33 -1.01 5.29 -2.59
N HIS A 34 -2.23 4.74 -2.61
CA HIS A 34 -2.52 3.51 -3.34
C HIS A 34 -2.59 3.81 -4.84
N TYR A 35 -1.80 3.11 -5.65
CA TYR A 35 -1.69 3.35 -7.09
C TYR A 35 -2.26 2.16 -7.87
N MET A 36 -3.38 2.35 -8.56
CA MET A 36 -4.01 1.29 -9.36
C MET A 36 -3.27 1.10 -10.68
N VAL A 37 -2.71 -0.09 -10.93
CA VAL A 37 -2.05 -0.37 -12.21
C VAL A 37 -3.09 -0.49 -13.33
N GLY A 38 -2.92 0.36 -14.34
CA GLY A 38 -3.64 0.31 -15.61
C GLY A 38 -2.66 0.40 -16.79
N THR A 39 -3.18 0.52 -18.01
CA THR A 39 -2.35 0.90 -19.16
C THR A 39 -2.04 2.40 -19.05
N VAL A 40 -0.81 2.74 -18.64
CA VAL A 40 -0.38 4.12 -18.41
C VAL A 40 0.89 4.39 -19.22
N GLU A 41 0.90 5.49 -19.97
CA GLU A 41 2.07 5.92 -20.73
C GLU A 41 3.18 6.45 -19.83
N ASN A 42 4.43 6.35 -20.30
CA ASN A 42 5.61 6.69 -19.49
C ASN A 42 5.58 8.13 -18.97
N GLU A 43 5.13 9.07 -19.80
CA GLU A 43 5.00 10.49 -19.46
C GLU A 43 3.98 10.70 -18.34
N HIS A 44 2.92 9.89 -18.30
CA HIS A 44 1.92 9.93 -17.24
C HIS A 44 2.46 9.31 -15.94
N CYS A 45 3.17 8.17 -15.99
CA CYS A 45 3.86 7.62 -14.82
C CYS A 45 4.80 8.64 -14.19
N ARG A 46 5.58 9.35 -15.01
CA ARG A 46 6.48 10.41 -14.55
C ARG A 46 5.71 11.56 -13.91
N LYS A 47 4.64 12.01 -14.56
CA LYS A 47 3.79 13.09 -14.06
C LYS A 47 3.16 12.72 -12.71
N ASP A 48 2.64 11.51 -12.56
CA ASP A 48 2.03 11.05 -11.32
C ASP A 48 3.03 11.09 -10.15
N ILE A 49 4.28 10.66 -10.39
CA ILE A 49 5.36 10.73 -9.39
C ILE A 49 5.67 12.18 -9.00
N VAL A 50 5.82 13.08 -9.98
CA VAL A 50 6.09 14.50 -9.71
C VAL A 50 4.95 15.15 -8.93
N ASP A 51 3.70 14.88 -9.32
CA ASP A 51 2.53 15.40 -8.63
C ASP A 51 2.47 14.85 -7.19
N ALA A 52 2.78 13.57 -6.98
CA ALA A 52 2.83 12.97 -5.65
C ALA A 52 3.92 13.58 -4.75
N GLN A 53 5.12 13.82 -5.29
CA GLN A 53 6.18 14.53 -4.58
C GLN A 53 5.75 15.95 -4.18
N ASN A 54 5.08 16.68 -5.09
CA ASN A 54 4.57 18.02 -4.81
C ASN A 54 3.47 18.03 -3.73
N LEU A 55 2.75 16.92 -3.56
CA LEU A 55 1.76 16.72 -2.50
C LEU A 55 2.36 16.20 -1.18
N GLY A 56 3.67 15.92 -1.14
CA GLY A 56 4.34 15.40 0.05
C GLY A 56 4.09 13.91 0.33
N ILE A 57 3.62 13.15 -0.67
CA ILE A 57 3.52 11.69 -0.61
C ILE A 57 4.93 11.11 -0.67
N ASP A 58 5.24 10.14 0.19
CA ASP A 58 6.57 9.53 0.30
C ASP A 58 6.74 8.33 -0.64
N ALA A 59 5.68 7.57 -0.87
CA ALA A 59 5.73 6.41 -1.75
C ALA A 59 4.36 6.05 -2.37
N PHE A 60 4.41 5.32 -3.49
CA PHE A 60 3.25 4.58 -3.99
C PHE A 60 3.20 3.15 -3.46
N ALA A 61 2.03 2.74 -3.00
CA ALA A 61 1.65 1.34 -2.80
C ALA A 61 0.98 0.84 -4.08
N VAL A 62 1.76 0.22 -4.97
CA VAL A 62 1.31 -0.16 -6.32
C VAL A 62 0.44 -1.41 -6.27
N ASN A 63 -0.84 -1.25 -6.59
CA ASN A 63 -1.81 -2.34 -6.72
C ASN A 63 -1.52 -3.15 -7.98
N PHE A 64 -1.00 -4.37 -7.80
CA PHE A 64 -0.63 -5.25 -8.90
C PHE A 64 -1.43 -6.55 -8.80
N ASN A 65 -2.20 -6.85 -9.84
CA ASN A 65 -3.17 -7.95 -9.82
C ASN A 65 -2.94 -9.02 -10.90
N GLN A 66 -2.05 -8.78 -11.88
CA GLN A 66 -1.78 -9.71 -12.97
C GLN A 66 -0.47 -9.43 -13.72
N TYR A 67 0.08 -10.47 -14.34
CA TYR A 67 1.32 -10.45 -15.14
C TYR A 67 1.12 -10.11 -16.62
N ALA A 68 0.05 -9.42 -16.98
CA ALA A 68 -0.16 -8.99 -18.36
C ALA A 68 0.97 -8.07 -18.82
N SER A 69 1.37 -8.14 -20.10
CA SER A 69 2.47 -7.34 -20.65
C SER A 69 2.32 -5.84 -20.37
N TRP A 70 1.11 -5.30 -20.53
CA TRP A 70 0.82 -3.90 -20.23
C TRP A 70 0.98 -3.56 -18.74
N SER A 71 0.65 -4.49 -17.84
CA SER A 71 0.74 -4.32 -16.39
C SER A 71 2.20 -4.26 -15.96
N ASN A 72 3.00 -5.21 -16.44
CA ASN A 72 4.45 -5.23 -16.21
C ASN A 72 5.11 -3.97 -16.79
N THR A 73 4.71 -3.55 -18.00
CA THR A 73 5.23 -2.33 -18.64
C THR A 73 4.96 -1.09 -17.78
N THR A 74 3.77 -0.94 -17.22
CA THR A 74 3.45 0.17 -16.32
C THR A 74 4.28 0.12 -15.05
N VAL A 75 4.48 -1.06 -14.46
CA VAL A 75 5.34 -1.22 -13.26
C VAL A 75 6.79 -0.85 -13.56
N ASP A 76 7.36 -1.33 -14.67
CA ASP A 76 8.72 -0.98 -15.07
C ASP A 76 8.87 0.54 -15.27
N ARG A 77 7.93 1.17 -15.99
CA ARG A 77 7.90 2.64 -16.16
C ARG A 77 7.85 3.39 -14.83
N LEU A 78 7.06 2.91 -13.87
CA LEU A 78 6.97 3.53 -12.54
C LEU A 78 8.30 3.42 -11.79
N PHE A 79 8.92 2.25 -11.74
CA PHE A 79 10.20 2.04 -11.07
C PHE A 79 11.34 2.81 -11.72
N ASP A 80 11.42 2.81 -13.06
CA ASP A 80 12.46 3.52 -13.80
C ASP A 80 12.36 5.05 -13.56
N ASN A 81 11.16 5.64 -13.63
CA ASN A 81 10.97 7.05 -13.29
C ASN A 81 11.22 7.33 -11.80
N ALA A 82 10.86 6.42 -10.90
CA ALA A 82 11.08 6.60 -9.46
C ALA A 82 12.58 6.55 -9.11
N ASP A 83 13.36 5.68 -9.77
CA ASP A 83 14.82 5.65 -9.64
C ASP A 83 15.45 6.98 -10.08
N GLU A 84 14.97 7.58 -11.19
CA GLU A 84 15.44 8.88 -11.66
C GLU A 84 15.02 10.06 -10.76
N LEU A 85 13.78 10.05 -10.26
CA LEU A 85 13.19 11.15 -9.50
C LEU A 85 13.44 11.06 -7.99
N GLY A 86 14.07 9.98 -7.52
CA GLY A 86 14.29 9.71 -6.09
C GLY A 86 12.99 9.45 -5.32
N PHE A 87 11.93 9.04 -6.00
CA PHE A 87 10.65 8.68 -5.39
C PHE A 87 10.66 7.21 -4.93
N LYS A 88 9.75 6.84 -4.02
CA LYS A 88 9.68 5.49 -3.48
C LYS A 88 8.44 4.74 -3.92
N ILE A 89 8.57 3.43 -4.09
CA ILE A 89 7.51 2.52 -4.51
C ILE A 89 7.62 1.23 -3.71
N PHE A 90 6.49 0.66 -3.30
CA PHE A 90 6.40 -0.72 -2.83
C PHE A 90 5.16 -1.40 -3.42
N PHE A 91 5.14 -2.73 -3.40
CA PHE A 91 4.00 -3.48 -3.92
C PHE A 91 2.88 -3.60 -2.90
N SER A 92 1.66 -3.49 -3.43
CA SER A 92 0.41 -3.92 -2.82
C SER A 92 -0.21 -4.98 -3.72
N PHE A 93 0.21 -6.25 -3.63
CA PHE A 93 -0.35 -7.29 -4.49
C PHE A 93 -1.85 -7.46 -4.21
N ASP A 94 -2.66 -7.47 -5.27
CA ASP A 94 -4.10 -7.61 -5.17
C ASP A 94 -4.44 -9.08 -4.92
N MET A 95 -4.93 -9.35 -3.72
CA MET A 95 -5.38 -10.66 -3.26
C MET A 95 -6.90 -10.72 -3.11
N SER A 96 -7.62 -9.75 -3.69
CA SER A 96 -9.08 -9.73 -3.70
C SER A 96 -9.62 -10.63 -4.82
N GLY A 97 -10.80 -11.22 -4.58
CA GLY A 97 -11.50 -12.03 -5.58
C GLY A 97 -10.67 -13.22 -6.08
N SER A 98 -10.36 -13.23 -7.38
CA SER A 98 -9.66 -14.33 -8.08
C SER A 98 -8.30 -13.93 -8.63
N TYR A 99 -7.66 -12.89 -8.10
CA TYR A 99 -6.31 -12.48 -8.48
C TYR A 99 -5.28 -13.40 -7.80
N PHE A 100 -4.49 -12.90 -6.86
CA PHE A 100 -3.54 -13.72 -6.11
C PHE A 100 -4.20 -14.34 -4.88
N SER A 101 -3.96 -15.62 -4.63
CA SER A 101 -4.48 -16.34 -3.45
C SER A 101 -3.38 -16.86 -2.53
N ASP A 102 -2.13 -16.86 -2.99
CA ASP A 102 -0.97 -17.32 -2.25
C ASP A 102 0.23 -16.38 -2.49
N PRO A 103 0.93 -15.91 -1.45
CA PRO A 103 2.09 -15.04 -1.59
C PRO A 103 3.23 -15.60 -2.44
N GLY A 104 3.39 -16.92 -2.50
CA GLY A 104 4.36 -17.59 -3.37
C GLY A 104 4.12 -17.31 -4.85
N GLN A 105 2.90 -16.93 -5.25
CA GLN A 105 2.60 -16.59 -6.66
C GLN A 105 3.30 -15.32 -7.13
N TYR A 106 3.72 -14.44 -6.23
CA TYR A 106 4.38 -13.17 -6.56
C TYR A 106 5.76 -13.01 -5.92
N ALA A 107 6.27 -14.01 -5.21
CA ALA A 107 7.57 -13.97 -4.54
C ALA A 107 8.71 -13.67 -5.52
N GLU A 108 8.86 -14.46 -6.59
CA GLU A 108 9.86 -14.21 -7.63
C GLU A 108 9.71 -12.81 -8.24
N TYR A 109 8.48 -12.40 -8.55
CA TYR A 109 8.20 -11.09 -9.14
C TYR A 109 8.68 -9.96 -8.22
N LEU A 110 8.30 -10.01 -6.94
CA LEU A 110 8.70 -9.09 -5.89
C LEU A 110 10.22 -9.01 -5.76
N GLY A 111 10.89 -10.17 -5.70
CA GLY A 111 12.34 -10.27 -5.52
C GLY A 111 13.16 -9.48 -6.55
N ARG A 112 12.67 -9.35 -7.79
CA ARG A 112 13.34 -8.58 -8.85
C ARG A 112 13.40 -7.07 -8.60
N TYR A 113 12.54 -6.54 -7.73
CA TYR A 113 12.45 -5.10 -7.46
C TYR A 113 13.05 -4.70 -6.12
N LEU A 114 13.23 -5.63 -5.18
CA LEU A 114 13.67 -5.32 -3.81
C LEU A 114 15.04 -4.63 -3.74
N THR A 115 15.88 -4.82 -4.75
CA THR A 115 17.20 -4.19 -4.84
C THR A 115 17.20 -2.84 -5.53
N ARG A 116 16.05 -2.39 -6.07
CA ARG A 116 15.95 -1.06 -6.69
C ARG A 116 16.06 0.03 -5.64
N THR A 117 16.77 1.09 -5.99
CA THR A 117 16.94 2.26 -5.12
C THR A 117 15.64 2.97 -4.79
N SER A 118 14.66 2.90 -5.69
CA SER A 118 13.30 3.38 -5.50
C SER A 118 12.41 2.43 -4.68
N TYR A 119 12.83 1.21 -4.36
CA TYR A 119 12.02 0.35 -3.50
C TYR A 119 11.93 0.94 -2.09
N TYR A 120 10.72 1.13 -1.58
CA TYR A 120 10.51 1.73 -0.26
C TYR A 120 10.97 0.78 0.84
N THR A 121 11.85 1.27 1.71
CA THR A 121 12.28 0.58 2.92
C THR A 121 11.87 1.38 4.15
N TYR A 122 11.47 0.69 5.21
CA TYR A 122 11.26 1.28 6.52
C TYR A 122 12.35 0.78 7.46
N LYS A 123 13.24 1.70 7.90
CA LYS A 123 14.44 1.36 8.68
C LYS A 123 15.26 0.27 8.00
N ASP A 124 15.57 0.47 6.72
CA ASP A 124 16.38 -0.41 5.88
C ASP A 124 15.80 -1.81 5.61
N VAL A 125 14.52 -2.04 5.96
CA VAL A 125 13.81 -3.28 5.62
C VAL A 125 12.76 -2.99 4.54
N PRO A 126 12.76 -3.70 3.40
CA PRO A 126 11.75 -3.51 2.35
C PRO A 126 10.34 -3.72 2.88
N LEU A 127 9.39 -2.92 2.43
CA LEU A 127 7.98 -3.06 2.79
C LEU A 127 7.21 -3.80 1.70
N LEU A 128 6.41 -4.77 2.10
CA LEU A 128 5.39 -5.41 1.28
C LEU A 128 4.01 -5.17 1.88
N SER A 129 3.06 -4.83 1.02
CA SER A 129 1.63 -4.81 1.32
C SER A 129 0.87 -5.70 0.35
N THR A 130 -0.41 -5.87 0.65
CA THR A 130 -1.42 -6.46 -0.23
C THR A 130 -2.69 -5.62 -0.20
N PHE A 131 -3.56 -5.81 -1.18
CA PHE A 131 -4.97 -5.43 -1.07
C PHE A 131 -5.78 -6.72 -0.82
N GLY A 132 -6.33 -6.87 0.38
CA GLY A 132 -6.91 -8.14 0.85
C GLY A 132 -5.85 -9.16 1.27
N GLY A 133 -6.21 -10.44 1.25
CA GLY A 133 -5.35 -11.56 1.67
C GLY A 133 -5.69 -12.10 3.06
N GLU A 134 -6.89 -11.83 3.56
CA GLU A 134 -7.40 -12.24 4.87
C GLU A 134 -7.40 -13.79 5.04
N LEU A 135 -7.51 -14.53 3.93
CA LEU A 135 -7.48 -15.99 3.88
C LEU A 135 -6.06 -16.58 3.85
N VAL A 136 -5.02 -15.75 3.74
CA VAL A 136 -3.64 -16.23 3.72
C VAL A 136 -3.22 -16.62 5.14
N THR A 137 -2.78 -17.86 5.27
CA THR A 137 -2.35 -18.45 6.55
C THR A 137 -0.96 -17.96 6.98
N GLY A 138 -0.67 -18.07 8.28
CA GLY A 138 0.65 -17.76 8.83
C GLY A 138 1.79 -18.53 8.14
N ASP A 139 1.58 -19.82 7.84
CA ASP A 139 2.57 -20.64 7.13
C ASP A 139 2.86 -20.15 5.71
N GLN A 140 1.86 -19.62 4.99
CA GLN A 140 2.06 -19.01 3.68
C GLN A 140 2.87 -17.71 3.76
N TRP A 141 2.58 -16.84 4.73
CA TRP A 141 3.38 -15.64 4.99
C TRP A 141 4.83 -15.98 5.37
N LYS A 142 5.01 -17.01 6.20
CA LYS A 142 6.32 -17.54 6.56
C LYS A 142 7.05 -18.12 5.34
N GLY A 143 6.34 -18.82 4.46
CA GLY A 143 6.85 -19.32 3.19
C GLY A 143 7.45 -18.21 2.33
N LEU A 144 6.70 -17.13 2.10
CA LEU A 144 7.20 -15.95 1.40
C LEU A 144 8.47 -15.39 2.04
N ARG A 145 8.47 -15.23 3.37
CA ARG A 145 9.62 -14.67 4.10
C ARG A 145 10.85 -15.57 3.99
N ASN A 146 10.67 -16.89 3.96
CA ASN A 146 11.77 -17.84 3.75
C ASN A 146 12.36 -17.74 2.34
N GLU A 147 11.53 -17.48 1.33
CA GLU A 147 11.96 -17.34 -0.07
C GLU A 147 12.67 -16.01 -0.32
N ILE A 148 12.14 -14.92 0.23
CA ILE A 148 12.58 -13.55 -0.06
C ILE A 148 13.62 -13.03 0.94
N GLY A 149 13.61 -13.52 2.17
CA GLY A 149 14.44 -13.04 3.26
C GLY A 149 13.77 -11.93 4.08
N ASN A 150 14.58 -11.01 4.59
CA ASN A 150 14.11 -9.99 5.53
C ASN A 150 13.22 -8.93 4.84
N ILE A 151 11.93 -8.96 5.12
CA ILE A 151 10.92 -8.05 4.57
C ILE A 151 9.89 -7.67 5.64
N LEU A 152 9.30 -6.48 5.59
CA LEU A 152 8.15 -6.12 6.40
C LEU A 152 6.87 -6.52 5.67
N ILE A 153 6.02 -7.34 6.30
CA ILE A 153 4.73 -7.74 5.72
C ILE A 153 3.62 -7.00 6.46
N ILE A 154 3.04 -5.99 5.80
CA ILE A 154 1.97 -5.16 6.36
C ILE A 154 0.84 -5.13 5.32
N PRO A 155 -0.09 -6.10 5.35
CA PRO A 155 -1.16 -6.17 4.36
C PRO A 155 -2.24 -5.11 4.63
N SER A 156 -2.98 -4.74 3.58
CA SER A 156 -4.17 -3.89 3.66
C SER A 156 -5.42 -4.75 3.56
N PHE A 157 -5.87 -5.25 4.71
CA PHE A 157 -7.11 -6.00 4.78
C PHE A 157 -8.31 -5.06 4.74
N TYR A 158 -9.30 -5.42 3.93
CA TYR A 158 -10.53 -4.66 3.74
C TYR A 158 -11.75 -5.36 4.35
N GLU A 159 -11.64 -6.65 4.66
CA GLU A 159 -12.69 -7.45 5.31
C GLU A 159 -12.33 -7.89 6.74
N ALA A 160 -11.11 -7.60 7.21
CA ALA A 160 -10.68 -7.96 8.56
C ALA A 160 -11.57 -7.33 9.64
N THR A 161 -12.03 -8.15 10.58
CA THR A 161 -12.75 -7.66 11.76
C THR A 161 -11.77 -7.12 12.79
N PRO A 162 -11.89 -5.86 13.24
CA PRO A 162 -11.02 -5.31 14.27
C PRO A 162 -11.15 -6.08 15.58
N SER A 163 -10.01 -6.45 16.17
CA SER A 163 -9.95 -7.11 17.47
C SER A 163 -8.69 -6.70 18.22
N SER A 164 -8.76 -6.56 19.54
CA SER A 164 -7.59 -6.29 20.39
C SER A 164 -6.59 -7.47 20.41
N THR A 165 -7.02 -8.66 19.99
CA THR A 165 -6.19 -9.86 19.86
C THR A 165 -5.88 -10.22 18.40
N PHE A 166 -6.10 -9.31 17.46
CA PHE A 166 -5.96 -9.57 16.02
C PHE A 166 -4.65 -10.28 15.64
N PHE A 167 -3.51 -9.82 16.19
CA PHE A 167 -2.20 -10.40 15.86
C PHE A 167 -1.93 -11.78 16.47
N ASN A 168 -2.84 -12.35 17.27
CA ASN A 168 -2.69 -13.73 17.74
C ASN A 168 -2.83 -14.74 16.59
N GLU A 169 -3.69 -14.44 15.62
CA GLU A 169 -3.92 -15.29 14.43
C GLU A 169 -2.97 -14.93 13.27
N TYR A 170 -2.38 -13.73 13.32
CA TYR A 170 -1.50 -13.18 12.29
C TYR A 170 -0.11 -12.84 12.83
N SER A 171 0.52 -13.83 13.48
CA SER A 171 1.78 -13.63 14.20
C SER A 171 2.97 -13.33 13.28
N GLU A 172 2.87 -13.67 12.00
CA GLU A 172 3.88 -13.52 10.95
C GLU A 172 3.87 -12.13 10.28
N LEU A 173 2.77 -11.38 10.44
CA LEU A 173 2.62 -10.04 9.89
C LEU A 173 3.36 -9.02 10.76
N ASP A 174 4.03 -8.05 10.17
CA ASP A 174 4.67 -6.95 10.90
C ASP A 174 3.72 -5.81 11.24
N GLY A 175 2.50 -5.86 10.72
CA GLY A 175 1.50 -4.83 10.90
C GLY A 175 0.25 -5.05 10.09
N ILE A 176 -0.59 -4.02 10.02
CA ILE A 176 -1.78 -3.97 9.16
C ILE A 176 -2.01 -2.53 8.69
N PHE A 177 -2.46 -2.39 7.44
CA PHE A 177 -3.14 -1.20 6.95
C PHE A 177 -4.65 -1.42 7.06
N ASN A 178 -5.36 -0.49 7.72
CA ASN A 178 -6.82 -0.51 7.71
C ASN A 178 -7.35 0.17 6.45
N TRP A 179 -8.10 -0.56 5.63
CA TRP A 179 -8.69 -0.04 4.40
C TRP A 179 -9.97 0.77 4.64
N ASN A 180 -10.64 0.59 5.79
CA ASN A 180 -11.95 1.19 6.10
C ASN A 180 -11.86 2.69 6.47
N SER A 181 -11.32 3.48 5.55
CA SER A 181 -11.15 4.93 5.70
C SER A 181 -12.38 5.74 5.25
N TRP A 182 -13.47 5.08 4.84
CA TRP A 182 -14.74 5.67 4.42
C TRP A 182 -15.93 5.01 5.12
N PRO A 183 -17.09 5.69 5.24
CA PRO A 183 -18.30 5.06 5.71
C PRO A 183 -18.76 4.00 4.73
N LYS A 184 -19.44 2.95 5.20
CA LYS A 184 -20.08 2.02 4.26
C LYS A 184 -21.10 2.80 3.44
N VAL A 185 -21.32 2.39 2.20
CA VAL A 185 -22.31 3.04 1.31
C VAL A 185 -23.68 3.13 1.99
N THR A 186 -24.03 2.12 2.79
CA THR A 186 -25.27 2.04 3.58
C THR A 186 -25.37 3.08 4.69
N ASP A 187 -24.25 3.59 5.19
CA ASP A 187 -24.20 4.54 6.31
C ASP A 187 -24.46 5.98 5.83
N GLY A 188 -24.33 6.23 4.52
CA GLY A 188 -24.50 7.54 3.91
C GLY A 188 -23.41 8.53 4.31
N LYS A 189 -23.76 9.82 4.40
CA LYS A 189 -22.82 10.90 4.76
C LYS A 189 -22.68 10.98 6.27
N VAL A 190 -21.78 10.17 6.83
CA VAL A 190 -21.45 10.18 8.25
C VAL A 190 -19.97 10.44 8.48
N VAL A 191 -19.63 10.87 9.70
CA VAL A 191 -18.24 10.97 10.12
C VAL A 191 -17.67 9.55 10.23
N VAL A 192 -16.58 9.27 9.52
CA VAL A 192 -15.85 8.01 9.64
C VAL A 192 -15.27 7.91 11.06
N SER A 193 -15.66 6.85 11.77
CA SER A 193 -15.17 6.56 13.11
C SER A 193 -13.72 6.08 13.06
N ALA A 194 -12.92 6.49 14.03
CA ALA A 194 -11.57 5.97 14.25
C ALA A 194 -11.54 4.72 15.15
N ALA A 195 -12.70 4.17 15.54
CA ALA A 195 -12.79 3.07 16.51
C ALA A 195 -12.05 1.81 16.03
N ASP A 196 -12.17 1.47 14.75
CA ASP A 196 -11.50 0.31 14.16
C ASP A 196 -9.97 0.51 14.15
N ASP A 197 -9.52 1.70 13.75
CA ASP A 197 -8.10 2.09 13.80
C ASP A 197 -7.55 1.98 15.23
N ILE A 198 -8.29 2.49 16.22
CA ILE A 198 -7.89 2.44 17.63
C ILE A 198 -7.80 0.99 18.11
N THR A 199 -8.72 0.13 17.67
CA THR A 199 -8.74 -1.29 18.03
C THR A 199 -7.52 -2.02 17.48
N PHE A 200 -7.24 -1.86 16.18
CA PHE A 200 -6.03 -2.42 15.58
C PHE A 200 -4.76 -1.86 16.23
N GLN A 201 -4.70 -0.55 16.50
CA GLN A 201 -3.55 0.08 17.15
C GLN A 201 -3.30 -0.49 18.55
N THR A 202 -4.36 -0.78 19.29
CA THR A 202 -4.29 -1.42 20.61
C THR A 202 -3.75 -2.85 20.50
N ALA A 203 -4.20 -3.60 19.51
CA ALA A 203 -3.69 -4.94 19.23
C ALA A 203 -2.20 -4.92 18.86
N ALA A 204 -1.79 -4.01 17.97
CA ALA A 204 -0.40 -3.87 17.55
C ALA A 204 0.52 -3.51 18.73
N LYS A 205 0.10 -2.57 19.58
CA LYS A 205 0.83 -2.19 20.80
C LYS A 205 0.98 -3.36 21.76
N SER A 206 -0.07 -4.16 21.91
CA SER A 206 -0.09 -5.32 22.83
C SER A 206 0.78 -6.47 22.34
N ALA A 207 0.82 -6.71 21.03
CA ALA A 207 1.59 -7.79 20.42
C ALA A 207 3.11 -7.59 20.48
N LYS A 208 3.58 -6.36 20.74
CA LYS A 208 5.00 -5.93 20.75
C LYS A 208 5.70 -6.18 19.40
N ALA A 209 6.38 -5.18 18.86
CA ALA A 209 7.01 -5.19 17.52
C ALA A 209 6.07 -5.18 16.29
N LYS A 210 4.75 -5.09 16.48
CA LYS A 210 3.79 -4.88 15.37
C LYS A 210 3.56 -3.40 15.12
N ARG A 211 3.43 -3.03 13.85
CA ARG A 211 3.29 -1.66 13.34
C ARG A 211 1.89 -1.45 12.79
N ILE A 212 1.39 -0.23 12.89
CA ILE A 212 0.21 0.19 12.12
C ILE A 212 0.67 1.34 11.25
N LEU A 213 0.43 1.18 9.95
CA LEU A 213 0.52 2.25 9.00
C LEU A 213 -0.92 2.48 8.54
N ASN A 214 -1.38 3.72 8.52
CA ASN A 214 -2.70 4.05 7.99
C ASN A 214 -2.48 4.52 6.55
N PHE A 215 -3.35 4.11 5.62
CA PHE A 215 -3.51 4.87 4.38
C PHE A 215 -4.18 6.19 4.75
N ALA A 216 -3.38 7.23 4.98
CA ALA A 216 -3.89 8.59 5.09
C ALA A 216 -4.09 9.13 3.67
N LEU A 217 -5.28 8.95 3.10
CA LEU A 217 -5.72 9.86 2.04
C LEU A 217 -6.19 11.14 2.76
N SER A 218 -5.43 12.23 2.57
CA SER A 218 -5.70 13.50 3.24
C SER A 218 -7.11 13.97 2.91
N ARG A 219 -7.91 14.19 3.96
CA ARG A 219 -9.20 14.88 3.86
C ARG A 219 -8.96 16.31 3.39
N TYR A 220 -9.69 16.73 2.37
CA TYR A 220 -10.21 18.08 2.25
C TYR A 220 -11.72 17.98 2.00
#